data_AF-A0A2D7Z6D5-F1
#
_entry.id   AF-A0A2D7Z6D5-F1
#
_cell.length_a   1.000
_cell.length_b   1.000
_cell.length_c   1.000
_cell.angle_alpha   90.00
_cell.angle_beta   90.00
_cell.angle_gamma   90.00
#
_symmetry.space_group_name_H-M   'P 1'
#
loop_
_entity.id
_entity.type
_entity.pdbx_description
1 polymer ?
#
loop_
_entity_poly.entity_id
_entity_poly.type
_entity_poly.pdbx_seq_one_letter_code
_entity_poly.pdbx_strand_id
1 'polypeptide(L)'
;GRTIIRHDAGVVGNFGRALLQGLQRVNLEDPVFEQAFEVTASNQVEARYLLTPSFMERLLELSRSFGGAALQGSFHQGSLFLMIPHRSLLFRPASITEYEDFIDDSQAVLKAMNKIFSVIETLKMDMDIKL
;
A
#
# COMPACT_ATOMS: atom_id res chain seq x y z
N GLY A 1 -16.34 -5.50 5.36
CA GLY A 1 -16.64 -4.42 4.40
C GLY A 1 -15.53 -4.26 3.39
N ARG A 2 -15.51 -3.14 2.68
CA ARG A 2 -14.44 -2.74 1.75
C ARG A 2 -13.92 -1.37 2.16
N THR A 3 -12.61 -1.25 2.34
CA THR A 3 -11.92 0.00 2.60
C THR A 3 -10.81 0.16 1.58
N ILE A 4 -10.71 1.31 0.94
CA ILE A 4 -9.69 1.63 -0.05
C ILE A 4 -8.89 2.83 0.45
N ILE A 5 -7.56 2.70 0.37
CA ILE A 5 -6.56 3.70 0.73
C ILE A 5 -5.83 4.05 -0.55
N ARG A 6 -5.89 5.31 -0.98
CA ARG A 6 -5.16 5.79 -2.16
C ARG A 6 -4.24 6.92 -1.76
N HIS A 7 -3.11 7.04 -2.45
CA HIS A 7 -2.32 8.27 -2.37
C HIS A 7 -3.21 9.47 -2.71
N ASP A 8 -3.09 10.55 -1.94
CA ASP A 8 -3.85 11.76 -2.23
C ASP A 8 -3.38 12.35 -3.58
N ALA A 9 -4.29 12.42 -4.54
CA ALA A 9 -4.06 12.99 -5.87
C ALA A 9 -5.08 14.09 -6.16
N GLY A 10 -5.75 14.61 -5.12
CA GLY A 10 -6.84 15.57 -5.21
C GLY A 10 -8.22 14.94 -5.04
N VAL A 11 -8.98 15.52 -4.10
CA VAL A 11 -10.29 15.06 -3.62
C VAL A 11 -11.33 14.86 -4.74
N VAL A 12 -11.27 15.63 -5.83
CA VAL A 12 -12.30 15.62 -6.89
C VAL A 12 -12.25 14.33 -7.74
N GLY A 13 -11.07 13.77 -7.99
CA GLY A 13 -10.91 12.60 -8.87
C GLY A 13 -11.20 11.27 -8.20
N ASN A 14 -10.73 11.12 -6.96
CA ASN A 14 -10.85 9.88 -6.19
C ASN A 14 -12.25 9.69 -5.60
N PHE A 15 -12.86 10.75 -5.09
CA PHE A 15 -14.20 10.71 -4.49
C PHE A 15 -15.29 10.36 -5.52
N GLY A 16 -15.25 10.94 -6.72
CA GLY A 16 -16.21 10.61 -7.78
C GLY A 16 -16.19 9.13 -8.15
N ARG A 17 -15.00 8.52 -8.23
CA ARG A 17 -14.86 7.07 -8.46
C ARG A 17 -15.34 6.23 -7.28
N ALA A 18 -15.13 6.68 -6.04
CA ALA A 18 -15.59 6.00 -4.84
C ALA A 18 -17.12 6.00 -4.75
N LEU A 19 -17.77 7.13 -5.07
CA LEU A 19 -19.23 7.25 -5.06
C LEU A 19 -19.89 6.28 -6.07
N LEU A 20 -19.34 6.17 -7.29
CA LEU A 20 -19.81 5.20 -8.28
C LEU A 20 -19.65 3.73 -7.82
N GLN A 21 -18.80 3.48 -6.82
CA GLN A 21 -18.57 2.16 -6.22
C GLN A 21 -19.36 1.95 -4.92
N GLY A 22 -20.25 2.89 -4.55
CA GLY A 22 -21.01 2.84 -3.29
C GLY A 22 -20.14 3.03 -2.04
N LEU A 23 -18.97 3.64 -2.17
CA LEU A 23 -18.06 3.92 -1.07
C LEU A 23 -18.17 5.38 -0.66
N GLN A 24 -17.96 5.64 0.62
CA GLN A 24 -17.99 6.98 1.20
C GLN A 24 -16.62 7.36 1.71
N ARG A 25 -16.27 8.65 1.61
CA ARG A 25 -15.04 9.18 2.21
C ARG A 25 -15.07 8.97 3.73
N VAL A 26 -13.95 8.53 4.28
CA VAL A 26 -13.74 8.42 5.72
C VAL A 26 -12.75 9.50 6.11
N ASN A 27 -13.20 10.44 6.94
CA ASN A 27 -12.29 11.44 7.52
C ASN A 27 -11.64 10.85 8.77
N LEU A 28 -10.31 10.77 8.75
CA LEU A 28 -9.49 10.31 9.86
C LEU A 28 -8.95 11.50 10.66
N GLU A 29 -8.48 11.21 11.87
CA GLU A 29 -8.07 12.22 12.86
C GLU A 29 -6.62 12.68 12.69
N ASP A 30 -5.78 11.92 11.97
CA ASP A 30 -4.39 12.27 11.70
C ASP A 30 -4.29 13.16 10.45
N PRO A 31 -3.95 14.47 10.61
CA PRO A 31 -3.86 15.38 9.49
C PRO A 31 -2.66 15.09 8.56
N VAL A 32 -1.61 14.45 9.05
CA VAL A 32 -0.46 14.03 8.22
C VAL A 32 -0.86 12.86 7.36
N PHE A 33 -1.62 11.92 7.93
CA PHE A 33 -2.16 10.79 7.17
C PHE A 33 -3.14 11.25 6.08
N GLU A 34 -4.09 12.13 6.41
CA GLU A 34 -5.07 12.66 5.44
C GLU A 34 -4.45 13.46 4.30
N GLN A 35 -3.24 14.03 4.50
CA GLN A 35 -2.48 14.69 3.42
C GLN A 35 -1.78 13.70 2.50
N ALA A 36 -1.38 12.54 3.00
CA ALA A 36 -0.69 11.52 2.21
C ALA A 36 -1.67 10.55 1.54
N PHE A 37 -2.79 10.27 2.20
CA PHE A 37 -3.75 9.26 1.80
C PHE A 37 -5.19 9.75 1.87
N GLU A 38 -5.98 9.33 0.89
CA GLU A 38 -7.42 9.43 0.91
C GLU A 38 -8.05 8.05 1.15
N VAL A 39 -8.98 7.99 2.11
CA VAL A 39 -9.65 6.76 2.50
C VAL A 39 -11.13 6.79 2.15
N THR A 40 -11.58 5.74 1.47
CA THR A 40 -13.00 5.51 1.17
C THR A 40 -13.42 4.12 1.63
N ALA A 41 -14.62 3.98 2.18
CA ALA A 41 -15.10 2.72 2.72
C ALA A 41 -16.59 2.50 2.54
N SER A 42 -17.01 1.23 2.59
CA SER A 42 -18.43 0.85 2.66
C SER A 42 -19.03 1.03 4.05
N ASN A 43 -18.18 1.06 5.09
CA ASN A 43 -18.57 1.27 6.48
C ASN A 43 -17.47 2.10 7.17
N GLN A 44 -17.82 3.32 7.60
CA GLN A 44 -16.85 4.23 8.21
C GLN A 44 -16.39 3.78 9.61
N VAL A 45 -17.20 3.02 10.34
CA VAL A 45 -16.84 2.51 11.66
C VAL A 45 -15.77 1.43 11.51
N GLU A 46 -16.02 0.46 10.61
CA GLU A 46 -15.06 -0.59 10.29
C GLU A 46 -13.72 -0.02 9.80
N ALA A 47 -13.74 1.02 8.96
CA ALA A 47 -12.52 1.66 8.48
C ALA A 47 -11.66 2.24 9.62
N ARG A 48 -12.25 2.80 10.68
CA ARG A 48 -11.51 3.34 11.83
C ARG A 48 -10.95 2.24 12.76
N TYR A 49 -11.62 1.09 12.81
CA TYR A 49 -11.07 -0.09 13.49
C TYR A 49 -9.83 -0.64 12.76
N LEU A 50 -9.85 -0.64 11.43
CA LEU A 50 -8.71 -1.07 10.61
C LEU A 50 -7.57 -0.05 10.62
N LEU A 51 -7.90 1.24 10.52
CA LEU A 51 -6.95 2.36 10.43
C LEU A 51 -6.76 3.03 11.79
N THR A 52 -6.32 2.25 12.77
CA THR A 52 -5.89 2.81 14.07
C THR A 52 -4.75 3.82 13.88
N PRO A 53 -4.55 4.77 14.81
CA PRO A 53 -3.43 5.71 14.76
C PRO A 53 -2.08 5.03 14.52
N SER A 54 -1.83 3.94 15.24
CA SER A 54 -0.59 3.17 15.09
C SER A 54 -0.44 2.56 13.68
N PHE A 55 -1.54 2.13 13.05
CA PHE A 55 -1.49 1.57 11.70
C PHE A 55 -1.28 2.66 10.65
N MET A 56 -1.90 3.82 10.84
CA MET A 56 -1.69 5.01 9.99
C MET A 56 -0.22 5.44 9.99
N GLU A 57 0.40 5.51 11.17
CA GLU A 57 1.82 5.82 11.33
C GLU A 57 2.71 4.80 10.60
N ARG A 58 2.45 3.50 10.77
CA ARG A 58 3.20 2.43 10.08
C ARG A 58 3.04 2.51 8.56
N LEU A 59 1.86 2.88 8.07
CA LEU A 59 1.64 3.04 6.63
C LEU A 59 2.38 4.27 6.07
N LEU A 60 2.45 5.36 6.83
CA LEU A 60 3.25 6.54 6.48
C LEU A 60 4.75 6.21 6.46
N GLU A 61 5.24 5.49 7.47
CA GLU A 61 6.62 5.01 7.52
C GLU A 61 6.94 4.13 6.31
N LEU A 62 6.03 3.21 5.98
CA LEU A 62 6.17 2.38 4.79
C LEU A 62 6.21 3.21 3.51
N SER A 63 5.33 4.20 3.36
CA SER A 63 5.38 5.09 2.18
C SER A 63 6.73 5.81 2.06
N ARG A 64 7.28 6.30 3.18
CA ARG A 64 8.59 6.96 3.22
C ARG A 64 9.73 6.01 2.85
N SER A 65 9.70 4.76 3.30
CA SER A 65 10.76 3.77 2.97
C SER A 65 10.81 3.43 1.47
N PHE A 66 9.69 3.58 0.77
CA PHE A 66 9.61 3.48 -0.70
C PHE A 66 9.81 4.83 -1.43
N GLY A 67 10.36 5.83 -0.75
CA GLY A 67 10.71 7.13 -1.36
C GLY A 67 9.53 8.07 -1.55
N GLY A 68 8.49 7.94 -0.72
CA GLY A 68 7.25 8.72 -0.86
C GLY A 68 6.45 8.32 -2.11
N ALA A 69 6.68 7.13 -2.64
CA ALA A 69 5.97 6.66 -3.80
C ALA A 69 4.49 6.44 -3.47
N ALA A 70 3.63 6.55 -4.49
CA ALA A 70 2.18 6.48 -4.39
C ALA A 70 1.68 5.06 -4.01
N LEU A 71 1.95 4.66 -2.77
CA LEU A 71 1.44 3.46 -2.14
C LEU A 71 -0.09 3.52 -2.15
N GLN A 72 -0.70 2.40 -2.48
CA GLN A 72 -2.15 2.24 -2.37
C GLN A 72 -2.44 0.92 -1.66
N GLY A 73 -3.62 0.82 -1.07
CA GLY A 73 -4.05 -0.41 -0.43
C GLY A 73 -5.55 -0.56 -0.39
N SER A 74 -6.00 -1.75 -0.07
CA SER A 74 -7.40 -1.99 0.28
C SER A 74 -7.55 -3.13 1.25
N PHE A 75 -8.49 -2.97 2.17
CA PHE A 75 -9.01 -4.06 2.97
C PHE A 75 -10.26 -4.62 2.31
N HIS A 76 -10.26 -5.94 2.07
CA HIS A 76 -11.40 -6.66 1.52
C HIS A 76 -11.39 -8.10 2.01
N GLN A 77 -12.52 -8.57 2.52
CA GLN A 77 -12.70 -9.96 2.99
C GLN A 77 -11.59 -10.43 3.96
N GLY A 78 -11.25 -9.59 4.94
CA GLY A 78 -10.21 -9.90 5.93
C GLY A 78 -8.78 -9.86 5.41
N SER A 79 -8.57 -9.51 4.13
CA SER A 79 -7.25 -9.41 3.52
C SER A 79 -6.85 -7.95 3.30
N LEU A 80 -5.57 -7.65 3.55
CA LEU A 80 -4.94 -6.40 3.15
C LEU A 80 -4.21 -6.60 1.82
N PHE A 81 -4.65 -5.86 0.82
CA PHE A 81 -3.96 -5.75 -0.47
C PHE A 81 -3.14 -4.47 -0.47
N LEU A 82 -1.88 -4.55 -0.90
CA LEU A 82 -0.99 -3.39 -1.03
C LEU A 82 -0.43 -3.34 -2.45
N MET A 83 -0.50 -2.17 -3.06
CA MET A 83 0.14 -1.86 -4.32
C MET A 83 1.34 -0.97 -4.05
N ILE A 84 2.53 -1.56 -4.18
CA ILE A 84 3.80 -0.86 -3.99
C ILE A 84 4.38 -0.54 -5.37
N PRO A 85 4.51 0.74 -5.74
CA PRO A 85 5.12 1.10 -7.01
C PRO A 85 6.59 0.67 -7.04
N HIS A 86 6.97 -0.05 -8.09
CA HIS A 86 8.34 -0.51 -8.29
C HIS A 86 8.81 -0.17 -9.71
N ARG A 87 9.96 0.51 -9.82
CA ARG A 87 10.49 1.00 -11.10
C ARG A 87 11.46 0.03 -11.79
N SER A 88 11.97 -0.98 -11.09
CA SER A 88 12.91 -1.94 -11.69
C SER A 88 12.15 -3.09 -12.34
N LEU A 89 12.69 -3.59 -13.46
CA LEU A 89 12.29 -4.87 -14.01
C LEU A 89 12.83 -5.96 -13.08
N LEU A 90 11.95 -6.68 -12.40
CA LEU A 90 12.30 -7.81 -11.53
C LEU A 90 12.55 -9.10 -12.33
N PHE A 91 11.95 -9.18 -13.52
CA PHE A 91 12.06 -10.31 -14.43
C PHE A 91 12.47 -9.74 -15.77
N ARG A 92 13.78 -9.68 -16.02
CA ARG A 92 14.27 -9.36 -17.37
C ARG A 92 14.16 -10.62 -18.21
N PRO A 93 13.60 -10.54 -19.43
CA PRO A 93 13.71 -11.66 -20.35
C PRO A 93 15.19 -11.82 -20.73
N ALA A 94 15.66 -13.06 -20.77
CA ALA A 94 17.03 -13.37 -21.20
C ALA A 94 17.29 -12.78 -22.60
N SER A 95 18.43 -12.10 -22.74
CA SER A 95 18.87 -11.61 -24.04
C SER A 95 19.35 -12.79 -24.88
N ILE A 96 18.85 -12.92 -26.11
CA ILE A 96 19.33 -13.95 -27.06
C ILE A 96 20.73 -13.62 -27.63
N THR A 97 21.24 -12.43 -27.35
CA THR A 97 22.48 -11.87 -27.92
C THR A 97 23.56 -11.57 -26.89
N GLU A 98 23.21 -11.47 -25.62
CA GLU A 98 24.17 -11.20 -24.53
C GLU A 98 24.33 -12.46 -23.68
N TYR A 99 25.55 -12.72 -23.19
CA TYR A 99 25.77 -13.76 -22.20
C TYR A 99 25.14 -13.33 -20.87
N GLU A 100 24.19 -14.12 -20.37
CA GLU A 100 23.49 -13.84 -19.12
C GLU A 100 24.40 -14.12 -17.92
N ASP A 101 24.65 -13.11 -17.09
CA ASP A 101 25.31 -13.26 -15.80
C ASP A 101 24.26 -13.30 -14.67
N PHE A 102 24.08 -14.49 -14.10
CA PHE A 102 23.04 -14.74 -13.08
C PHE A 102 23.16 -13.88 -11.81
N ILE A 103 24.29 -13.20 -11.60
CA ILE A 103 24.59 -12.45 -10.38
C ILE A 103 23.70 -11.21 -10.24
N ASP A 104 23.57 -10.39 -11.28
CA ASP A 104 22.83 -9.13 -11.20
C ASP A 104 21.32 -9.37 -11.02
N ASP A 105 20.77 -10.35 -11.74
CA ASP A 105 19.36 -10.72 -11.62
C ASP A 105 19.06 -11.35 -10.25
N SER A 106 19.95 -12.19 -9.73
CA SER A 106 19.82 -12.74 -8.38
C SER A 106 19.82 -11.63 -7.32
N GLN A 107 20.70 -10.65 -7.44
CA GLN A 107 20.74 -9.51 -6.53
C GLN A 107 19.45 -8.68 -6.62
N ALA A 108 18.91 -8.47 -7.82
CA ALA A 108 17.65 -7.75 -8.00
C ALA A 108 16.47 -8.47 -7.32
N VAL A 109 16.37 -9.79 -7.48
CA VAL A 109 15.35 -10.63 -6.84
C VAL A 109 15.49 -10.60 -5.32
N LEU A 110 16.70 -10.81 -4.78
CA LEU A 110 16.95 -10.76 -3.34
C LEU A 110 16.62 -9.39 -2.75
N LYS A 111 16.95 -8.30 -3.46
CA LYS A 111 16.59 -6.94 -3.06
C LYS A 111 15.08 -6.73 -3.05
N ALA A 112 14.34 -7.34 -3.97
CA ALA A 112 12.88 -7.30 -3.97
C ALA A 112 12.28 -8.10 -2.81
N MET A 113 12.82 -9.28 -2.51
CA MET A 113 12.40 -10.07 -1.35
C MET A 113 12.62 -9.32 -0.03
N ASN A 114 13.79 -8.68 0.14
CA ASN A 114 14.07 -7.86 1.31
C ASN A 114 13.09 -6.68 1.45
N LYS A 115 12.64 -6.09 0.34
CA LYS A 115 11.58 -5.07 0.36
C LYS A 115 10.25 -5.64 0.84
N ILE A 116 9.88 -6.85 0.41
CA ILE A 116 8.65 -7.51 0.89
C ILE A 116 8.74 -7.77 2.40
N PHE A 117 9.87 -8.24 2.91
CA PHE A 117 10.06 -8.44 4.35
C PHE A 117 9.95 -7.13 5.14
N SER A 118 10.52 -6.03 4.62
CA SER A 118 10.38 -4.72 5.26
C SER A 118 8.91 -4.26 5.37
N VAL A 119 8.04 -4.64 4.43
CA VAL A 119 6.60 -4.34 4.50
C VAL A 119 5.96 -5.09 5.67
N ILE A 120 6.27 -6.37 5.83
CA ILE A 120 5.73 -7.22 6.91
C ILE A 120 6.18 -6.66 8.27
N GLU A 121 7.48 -6.36 8.41
CA GLU A 121 8.08 -5.82 9.62
C GLU A 121 7.51 -4.44 9.97
N THR A 122 7.43 -3.54 8.98
CA THR A 122 6.94 -2.17 9.19
C THR A 122 5.47 -2.16 9.56
N LEU A 123 4.62 -2.97 8.91
CA LEU A 123 3.19 -3.00 9.20
C LEU A 123 2.85 -3.84 10.43
N LYS A 124 3.79 -4.64 10.94
CA LYS A 124 3.62 -5.57 12.06
C LYS A 124 2.43 -6.49 11.85
N MET A 125 2.40 -7.18 10.70
CA MET A 125 1.32 -8.12 10.35
C MET A 125 1.31 -9.40 11.20
N ASP A 126 2.27 -9.56 12.09
CA ASP A 126 2.37 -10.56 13.15
C ASP A 126 1.47 -10.25 14.36
N MET A 127 0.87 -9.04 14.42
CA MET A 127 -0.11 -8.73 15.45
C MET A 127 -1.47 -9.32 15.10
N ASP A 128 -1.99 -10.15 16.01
CA ASP A 128 -3.35 -10.69 16.01
C ASP A 128 -4.36 -9.52 15.97
N ILE A 129 -4.73 -9.08 14.76
CA ILE A 129 -5.84 -8.16 14.57
C ILE A 129 -7.08 -9.00 14.82
N LYS A 130 -7.56 -8.99 16.06
CA LYS A 130 -8.85 -9.56 16.42
C LYS A 130 -9.93 -8.77 15.66
N LEU A 131 -10.26 -9.26 14.46
CA LEU A 131 -11.41 -8.86 13.67
C LEU A 131 -12.69 -9.42 14.29
#